data_AF-A0A2H6H247-F1
#
_entry.id   AF-A0A2H6H247-F1
#
_cell.length_a   1.000
_cell.length_b   1.000
_cell.length_c   1.000
_cell.angle_alpha   90.00
_cell.angle_beta   90.00
_cell.angle_gamma   90.00
#
_symmetry.space_group_name_H-M   'P 1'
#
loop_
_entity.id
_entity.type
_entity.pdbx_description
1 polymer ?
#
loop_
_entity_poly.entity_id
_entity_poly.type
_entity_poly.pdbx_seq_one_letter_code
_entity_poly.pdbx_strand_id
1 'polypeptide(L)'
;MKLKESKILDGKKVIIKTKPAEVNAWAKLDGKTIIVTGRIKTFLNPKEYNSVLLHEAGHLTPFNQILSILPFLISLSIALWFVLTFNQEIIFFLLKVPAIITFAILIGFFPVLILMGAILEALFCWPKEILADIHSLKRTEKGLLSSTLRKVYDYNDYIPFSIGKIYNKWILHPPMFIRLWFIKKFENKK
;
A
#
# COMPACT_ATOMS: atom_id res chain seq x y z
N MET A 1 10.81 21.45 13.37
CA MET A 1 9.46 21.79 13.86
C MET A 1 8.42 21.00 13.07
N LYS A 2 7.55 20.20 13.70
CA LYS A 2 6.46 19.47 12.99
C LYS A 2 5.23 20.38 12.91
N LEU A 3 4.92 20.92 11.73
CA LEU A 3 3.66 21.64 11.52
C LEU A 3 2.50 20.62 11.53
N LYS A 4 1.51 20.88 12.39
CA LYS A 4 0.28 20.08 12.49
C LYS A 4 -0.86 20.94 11.98
N GLU A 5 -1.37 20.61 10.81
CA GLU A 5 -2.55 21.24 10.21
C GLU A 5 -3.75 20.32 10.41
N SER A 6 -4.95 20.87 10.61
CA SER A 6 -6.19 20.08 10.55
C SER A 6 -7.07 20.59 9.42
N LYS A 7 -7.57 19.67 8.59
CA LYS A 7 -8.46 19.97 7.47
C LYS A 7 -9.70 19.08 7.55
N ILE A 8 -10.85 19.59 7.12
CA ILE A 8 -12.05 18.78 6.95
C ILE A 8 -12.01 18.21 5.53
N LEU A 9 -12.00 16.89 5.43
CA LEU A 9 -12.11 16.14 4.17
C LEU A 9 -13.32 15.21 4.32
N ASP A 10 -14.34 15.39 3.48
CA ASP A 10 -15.59 14.61 3.51
C ASP A 10 -16.27 14.57 4.89
N GLY A 11 -16.38 15.72 5.54
CA GLY A 11 -16.99 15.83 6.87
C GLY A 11 -16.15 15.21 8.01
N LYS A 12 -14.97 14.65 7.71
CA LYS A 12 -14.04 14.11 8.71
C LYS A 12 -12.89 15.08 8.96
N LYS A 13 -12.60 15.31 10.24
CA LYS A 13 -11.40 16.04 10.65
C LYS A 13 -10.18 15.16 10.41
N VAL A 14 -9.37 15.55 9.44
CA VAL A 14 -8.11 14.90 9.12
C VAL A 14 -6.95 15.68 9.69
N ILE A 15 -6.07 14.98 10.42
CA ILE A 15 -4.83 15.56 10.96
C ILE A 15 -3.73 15.38 9.91
N ILE A 16 -3.18 16.48 9.41
CA ILE A 16 -2.06 16.52 8.46
C ILE A 16 -0.77 16.76 9.24
N LYS A 17 0.21 15.86 9.10
CA LYS A 17 1.56 16.02 9.67
C LYS A 17 2.59 16.11 8.57
N THR A 18 3.42 17.15 8.58
CA THR A 18 4.43 17.38 7.53
C THR A 18 5.80 16.77 7.89
N LYS A 19 6.39 15.95 7.00
CA LYS A 19 7.79 15.47 7.10
C LYS A 19 8.68 16.02 5.96
N PRO A 20 9.90 16.53 6.21
CA PRO A 20 10.67 17.27 5.20
C PRO A 20 11.41 16.45 4.13
N ALA A 21 11.66 15.15 4.35
CA ALA A 21 12.69 14.42 3.58
C ALA A 21 12.19 13.60 2.37
N GLU A 22 10.91 13.26 2.28
CA GLU A 22 10.38 12.29 1.30
C GLU A 22 9.29 12.91 0.42
N VAL A 23 8.89 12.25 -0.69
CA VAL A 23 7.66 12.54 -1.45
C VAL A 23 6.71 11.39 -1.25
N ASN A 24 5.88 11.54 -0.24
CA ASN A 24 4.86 10.56 0.11
C ASN A 24 3.70 11.21 0.88
N ALA A 25 2.52 10.63 0.76
CA ALA A 25 1.40 10.84 1.66
C ALA A 25 0.84 9.48 2.03
N TRP A 26 0.43 9.29 3.28
CA TRP A 26 -0.17 8.03 3.71
C TRP A 26 -1.17 8.23 4.83
N ALA A 27 -2.24 7.46 4.77
CA ALA A 27 -3.22 7.31 5.83
C ALA A 27 -2.71 6.40 6.97
N LYS A 28 -3.00 6.77 8.21
CA LYS A 28 -2.76 5.90 9.38
C LYS A 28 -3.93 4.94 9.60
N LEU A 29 -3.61 3.82 10.25
CA LEU A 29 -4.60 2.85 10.75
C LEU A 29 -5.47 3.36 11.92
N ASP A 30 -5.38 4.66 12.27
CA ASP A 30 -6.24 5.27 13.29
C ASP A 30 -7.55 5.84 12.71
N GLY A 31 -7.76 5.71 11.39
CA GLY A 31 -8.96 6.14 10.70
C GLY A 31 -9.12 7.67 10.57
N LYS A 32 -8.14 8.48 10.98
CA LYS A 32 -8.28 9.95 11.03
C LYS A 32 -7.02 10.76 10.69
N THR A 33 -5.85 10.14 10.65
CA THR A 33 -4.59 10.86 10.41
C THR A 33 -4.07 10.59 9.00
N ILE A 34 -3.74 11.66 8.27
CA ILE A 34 -2.98 11.59 7.01
C ILE A 34 -1.62 12.23 7.27
N ILE A 35 -0.54 11.51 7.00
CA ILE A 35 0.80 12.08 7.04
C ILE A 35 1.15 12.49 5.63
N VAL A 36 1.62 13.72 5.45
CA VAL A 36 2.03 14.25 4.16
C VAL A 36 3.48 14.68 4.30
N THR A 37 4.27 14.46 3.29
CA THR A 37 5.62 15.01 3.25
C THR A 37 5.62 16.41 2.66
N GLY A 38 6.54 17.27 3.11
CA GLY A 38 6.61 18.67 2.67
C GLY A 38 6.90 18.81 1.19
N ARG A 39 7.66 17.88 0.60
CA ARG A 39 8.01 17.92 -0.83
C ARG A 39 6.82 17.66 -1.75
N ILE A 40 5.77 16.98 -1.32
CA ILE A 40 4.53 16.86 -2.13
C ILE A 40 3.95 18.25 -2.45
N LYS A 41 4.03 19.20 -1.50
CA LYS A 41 3.51 20.56 -1.68
C LYS A 41 4.39 21.41 -2.63
N THR A 42 5.60 20.98 -2.99
CA THR A 42 6.54 21.81 -3.77
C THR A 42 6.36 21.68 -5.28
N PHE A 43 5.73 20.60 -5.78
CA PHE A 43 5.56 20.36 -7.21
C PHE A 43 4.11 20.14 -7.65
N LEU A 44 3.19 19.93 -6.71
CA LEU A 44 1.76 19.84 -6.99
C LEU A 44 1.09 21.20 -6.80
N ASN A 45 0.23 21.58 -7.74
CA ASN A 45 -0.65 22.73 -7.54
C ASN A 45 -1.73 22.43 -6.47
N PRO A 46 -2.47 23.42 -5.96
CA PRO A 46 -3.46 23.20 -4.90
C PRO A 46 -4.54 22.17 -5.22
N LYS A 47 -5.00 22.08 -6.49
CA LYS A 47 -6.00 21.10 -6.92
C LYS A 47 -5.41 19.68 -6.95
N GLU A 48 -4.21 19.53 -7.51
CA GLU A 48 -3.47 18.27 -7.55
C GLU A 48 -3.17 17.77 -6.14
N TYR A 49 -2.68 18.65 -5.27
CA TYR A 49 -2.46 18.34 -3.86
C TYR A 49 -3.74 17.88 -3.17
N ASN A 50 -4.87 18.55 -3.41
CA ASN A 50 -6.15 18.13 -2.86
C ASN A 50 -6.60 16.76 -3.40
N SER A 51 -6.29 16.43 -4.66
CA SER A 51 -6.58 15.10 -5.22
C SER A 51 -5.80 13.97 -4.54
N VAL A 52 -4.54 14.22 -4.14
CA VAL A 52 -3.75 13.30 -3.31
C VAL A 52 -4.40 13.14 -1.94
N LEU A 53 -4.78 14.24 -1.28
CA LEU A 53 -5.43 14.16 0.03
C LEU A 53 -6.76 13.39 -0.02
N LEU A 54 -7.54 13.54 -1.09
CA LEU A 54 -8.79 12.80 -1.29
C LEU A 54 -8.55 11.31 -1.56
N HIS A 55 -7.45 10.95 -2.23
CA HIS A 55 -7.00 9.57 -2.37
C HIS A 55 -6.66 8.99 -0.99
N GLU A 56 -5.82 9.69 -0.22
CA GLU A 56 -5.46 9.28 1.15
C GLU A 56 -6.67 9.18 2.09
N ALA A 57 -7.65 10.07 1.95
CA ALA A 57 -8.91 9.98 2.68
C ALA A 57 -9.71 8.71 2.31
N GLY A 58 -9.59 8.22 1.08
CA GLY A 58 -10.17 6.96 0.65
C GLY A 58 -9.61 5.76 1.42
N HIS A 59 -8.34 5.79 1.79
CA HIS A 59 -7.72 4.76 2.65
C HIS A 59 -8.28 4.76 4.08
N LEU A 60 -8.83 5.88 4.55
CA LEU A 60 -9.47 5.99 5.88
C LEU A 60 -10.90 5.45 5.92
N THR A 61 -11.43 4.91 4.82
CA THR A 61 -12.75 4.27 4.83
C THR A 61 -12.72 2.96 5.61
N PRO A 62 -13.78 2.61 6.38
CA PRO A 62 -13.79 1.38 7.18
C PRO A 62 -13.46 0.12 6.36
N PHE A 63 -13.95 0.05 5.13
CA PHE A 63 -13.68 -1.06 4.21
C PHE A 63 -12.17 -1.17 3.86
N ASN A 64 -11.51 -0.07 3.50
CA ASN A 64 -10.06 -0.08 3.24
C ASN A 64 -9.22 -0.36 4.49
N GLN A 65 -9.70 0.03 5.67
CA GLN A 65 -9.05 -0.31 6.95
C GLN A 65 -9.12 -1.80 7.24
N ILE A 66 -10.27 -2.45 7.01
CA ILE A 66 -10.41 -3.91 7.13
C ILE A 66 -9.47 -4.63 6.15
N LEU A 67 -9.45 -4.19 4.88
CA LEU A 67 -8.53 -4.75 3.87
C LEU A 67 -7.05 -4.56 4.23
N SER A 68 -6.71 -3.61 5.10
CA SER A 68 -5.33 -3.41 5.56
C SER A 68 -4.86 -4.49 6.55
N ILE A 69 -5.80 -5.10 7.28
CA ILE A 69 -5.50 -6.07 8.34
C ILE A 69 -5.68 -7.51 7.82
N LEU A 70 -6.51 -7.69 6.80
CA LEU A 70 -6.84 -9.00 6.24
C LEU A 70 -5.64 -9.85 5.78
N PRO A 71 -4.60 -9.30 5.10
CA PRO A 71 -3.42 -10.08 4.71
C PRO A 71 -2.70 -10.71 5.90
N PHE A 72 -2.59 -9.93 6.98
CA PHE A 72 -1.97 -10.39 8.22
C PHE A 72 -2.79 -11.51 8.86
N LEU A 73 -4.11 -11.35 8.95
CA LEU A 73 -5.00 -12.37 9.52
C LEU A 73 -4.99 -13.67 8.71
N ILE A 74 -4.99 -13.58 7.38
CA ILE A 74 -4.90 -14.76 6.50
C ILE A 74 -3.55 -15.45 6.67
N SER A 75 -2.44 -14.68 6.67
CA SER A 75 -1.10 -15.23 6.86
C SER A 75 -0.96 -15.92 8.21
N LEU A 76 -1.48 -15.30 9.28
CA LEU A 76 -1.50 -15.89 10.62
C LEU A 76 -2.33 -17.17 10.66
N SER A 77 -3.50 -17.18 10.00
CA SER A 77 -4.38 -18.35 9.95
C SER A 77 -3.74 -19.52 9.22
N ILE A 78 -3.06 -19.26 8.10
CA ILE A 78 -2.30 -20.26 7.33
C ILE A 78 -1.13 -20.81 8.17
N ALA A 79 -0.40 -19.93 8.86
CA ALA A 79 0.71 -20.34 9.72
C ALA A 79 0.23 -21.22 10.87
N LEU A 80 -0.86 -20.84 11.55
CA LEU A 80 -1.47 -21.64 12.62
C LEU A 80 -1.97 -22.99 12.10
N TRP A 81 -2.64 -23.00 10.94
CA TRP A 81 -3.08 -24.25 10.30
C TRP A 81 -1.89 -25.18 10.01
N PHE A 82 -0.80 -24.65 9.45
CA PHE A 82 0.39 -25.43 9.15
C PHE A 82 1.02 -26.03 10.43
N VAL A 83 1.11 -25.24 11.50
CA VAL A 83 1.59 -25.71 12.81
C VAL A 83 0.69 -26.82 13.35
N LEU A 84 -0.64 -26.68 13.26
CA LEU A 84 -1.57 -27.68 13.79
C LEU A 84 -1.59 -28.97 12.97
N THR A 85 -1.54 -28.88 11.63
CA THR A 85 -1.61 -30.04 10.74
C THR A 85 -0.32 -30.84 10.72
N PHE A 86 0.84 -30.18 10.82
CA PHE A 86 2.12 -30.83 10.59
C PHE A 86 3.03 -30.91 11.82
N ASN A 87 2.54 -30.58 13.02
CA ASN A 87 3.33 -30.51 14.26
C ASN A 87 4.18 -31.77 14.50
N GLN A 88 3.56 -32.96 14.40
CA GLN A 88 4.24 -34.21 14.72
C GLN A 88 5.09 -34.71 13.54
N GLU A 89 4.52 -34.76 12.34
CA GLU A 89 5.17 -35.24 11.12
C GLU A 89 6.45 -34.46 10.78
N ILE A 90 6.41 -33.12 10.85
CA ILE A 90 7.58 -32.28 10.55
C ILE A 90 8.66 -32.46 11.61
N ILE A 91 8.31 -32.46 12.90
CA ILE A 91 9.32 -32.63 13.96
C ILE A 91 9.98 -34.02 13.84
N PHE A 92 9.20 -35.08 13.64
CA PHE A 92 9.75 -36.43 13.46
C PHE A 92 10.57 -36.58 12.18
N PHE A 93 10.18 -35.94 11.08
CA PHE A 93 10.96 -35.90 9.84
C PHE A 93 12.28 -35.14 10.04
N LEU A 94 12.24 -33.95 10.64
CA LEU A 94 13.41 -33.11 10.87
C LEU A 94 14.42 -33.73 11.84
N LEU A 95 13.96 -34.53 12.81
CA LEU A 95 14.82 -35.29 13.73
C LEU A 95 15.48 -36.52 13.08
N LYS A 96 14.91 -37.04 11.99
CA LYS A 96 15.45 -38.20 11.24
C LYS A 96 16.41 -37.81 10.11
N VAL A 97 16.41 -36.55 9.71
CA VAL A 97 17.21 -36.03 8.60
C VAL A 97 18.47 -35.34 9.13
N PRO A 98 19.66 -35.54 8.52
CA PRO A 98 20.86 -34.81 8.91
C PRO A 98 20.65 -33.30 8.97
N ALA A 99 21.15 -32.65 10.03
CA ALA A 99 20.90 -31.23 10.28
C ALA A 99 21.22 -30.33 9.07
N ILE A 100 22.26 -30.66 8.29
CA ILE A 100 22.64 -29.89 7.10
C ILE A 100 21.57 -29.93 6.00
N ILE A 101 20.88 -31.05 5.82
CA ILE A 101 19.79 -31.19 4.85
C ILE A 101 18.55 -30.44 5.38
N THR A 102 18.27 -30.53 6.67
CA THR A 102 17.21 -29.74 7.32
C THR A 102 17.43 -28.24 7.13
N PHE A 103 18.63 -27.73 7.38
CA PHE A 103 18.97 -26.33 7.13
C PHE A 103 18.84 -25.95 5.65
N ALA A 104 19.29 -26.81 4.73
CA ALA A 104 19.14 -26.57 3.29
C ALA A 104 17.66 -26.47 2.86
N ILE A 105 16.80 -27.34 3.39
CA ILE A 105 15.35 -27.29 3.15
C ILE A 105 14.74 -26.00 3.70
N LEU A 106 15.08 -25.61 4.94
CA LEU A 106 14.57 -24.37 5.54
C LEU A 106 15.01 -23.13 4.76
N ILE A 107 16.28 -23.07 4.36
CA ILE A 107 16.82 -21.98 3.54
C ILE A 107 16.16 -21.96 2.15
N GLY A 108 15.93 -23.12 1.53
CA GLY A 108 15.26 -23.22 0.23
C GLY A 108 13.78 -22.84 0.27
N PHE A 109 13.11 -23.10 1.40
CA PHE A 109 11.68 -22.78 1.58
C PHE A 109 11.43 -21.30 1.88
N PHE A 110 12.38 -20.63 2.53
CA PHE A 110 12.22 -19.24 2.96
C PHE A 110 11.95 -18.24 1.80
N PRO A 111 12.66 -18.29 0.65
CA PRO A 111 12.33 -17.47 -0.52
C PRO A 111 10.91 -17.69 -1.05
N VAL A 112 10.42 -18.93 -1.01
CA VAL A 112 9.06 -19.27 -1.46
C VAL A 112 8.02 -18.58 -0.56
N LEU A 113 8.24 -18.60 0.76
CA LEU A 113 7.37 -17.90 1.71
C LEU A 113 7.38 -16.39 1.50
N ILE A 114 8.55 -15.79 1.27
CA ILE A 114 8.68 -14.35 0.98
C ILE A 114 7.89 -14.00 -0.29
N LEU A 115 8.09 -14.77 -1.37
CA LEU A 115 7.40 -14.53 -2.64
C LEU A 115 5.88 -14.67 -2.50
N MET A 116 5.41 -15.71 -1.82
CA MET A 116 4.00 -15.93 -1.56
C MET A 116 3.38 -14.81 -0.71
N GLY A 117 4.10 -14.35 0.32
CA GLY A 117 3.70 -13.20 1.14
C GLY A 117 3.58 -11.92 0.32
N ALA A 118 4.54 -11.64 -0.56
CA ALA A 118 4.51 -10.47 -1.43
C ALA A 118 3.34 -10.51 -2.43
N ILE A 119 3.03 -11.68 -3.00
CA ILE A 119 1.86 -11.86 -3.89
C ILE A 119 0.56 -11.62 -3.14
N LEU A 120 0.41 -12.23 -1.95
CA LEU A 120 -0.77 -12.03 -1.11
C LEU A 120 -0.94 -10.55 -0.76
N GLU A 121 0.13 -9.89 -0.35
CA GLU A 121 0.09 -8.47 -0.03
C GLU A 121 -0.32 -7.61 -1.23
N ALA A 122 0.23 -7.86 -2.42
CA ALA A 122 -0.17 -7.16 -3.64
C ALA A 122 -1.67 -7.34 -3.94
N LEU A 123 -2.20 -8.56 -3.78
CA LEU A 123 -3.62 -8.87 -4.02
C LEU A 123 -4.58 -8.07 -3.13
N PHE A 124 -4.15 -7.66 -1.94
CA PHE A 124 -4.98 -6.85 -1.04
C PHE A 124 -4.66 -5.35 -1.12
N CYS A 125 -3.41 -4.98 -1.35
CA CYS A 125 -3.00 -3.58 -1.49
C CYS A 125 -3.53 -2.96 -2.78
N TRP A 126 -3.52 -3.69 -3.90
CA TRP A 126 -3.95 -3.14 -5.18
C TRP A 126 -5.44 -2.74 -5.20
N PRO A 127 -6.40 -3.57 -4.75
CA PRO A 127 -7.79 -3.14 -4.64
C PRO A 127 -7.98 -1.91 -3.76
N LYS A 128 -7.24 -1.79 -2.65
CA LYS A 128 -7.32 -0.61 -1.77
C LYS A 128 -6.90 0.67 -2.50
N GLU A 129 -5.81 0.61 -3.24
CA GLU A 129 -5.32 1.72 -4.06
C GLU A 129 -6.35 2.13 -5.12
N ILE A 130 -6.99 1.16 -5.79
CA ILE A 130 -8.05 1.44 -6.76
C ILE A 130 -9.30 2.04 -6.09
N LEU A 131 -9.67 1.57 -4.90
CA LEU A 131 -10.80 2.12 -4.13
C LEU A 131 -10.52 3.55 -3.66
N ALA A 132 -9.29 3.83 -3.26
CA ALA A 132 -8.83 5.17 -2.92
C ALA A 132 -8.82 6.10 -4.16
N ASP A 133 -8.43 5.60 -5.33
CA ASP A 133 -8.54 6.33 -6.59
C ASP A 133 -10.00 6.66 -6.92
N ILE A 134 -10.90 5.67 -6.85
CA ILE A 134 -12.34 5.88 -7.06
C ILE A 134 -12.89 6.92 -6.08
N HIS A 135 -12.46 6.88 -4.83
CA HIS A 135 -12.85 7.85 -3.81
C HIS A 135 -12.46 9.29 -4.21
N SER A 136 -11.24 9.48 -4.74
CA SER A 136 -10.76 10.77 -5.23
C SER A 136 -11.46 11.20 -6.51
N LEU A 137 -11.65 10.30 -7.49
CA LEU A 137 -12.33 10.58 -8.76
C LEU A 137 -13.78 11.04 -8.58
N LYS A 138 -14.47 10.56 -7.54
CA LYS A 138 -15.84 11.00 -7.24
C LYS A 138 -15.90 12.50 -6.91
N ARG A 139 -14.79 13.11 -6.48
CA ARG A 139 -14.72 14.46 -5.88
C ARG A 139 -13.76 15.42 -6.57
N THR A 140 -13.18 15.00 -7.68
CA THR A 140 -12.21 15.77 -8.45
C THR A 140 -12.71 15.99 -9.87
N GLU A 141 -12.18 17.03 -10.51
CA GLU A 141 -12.41 17.31 -11.93
C GLU A 141 -11.87 16.17 -12.80
N LYS A 142 -12.54 15.88 -13.92
CA LYS A 142 -12.11 14.85 -14.88
C LYS A 142 -10.69 15.14 -15.37
N GLY A 143 -9.85 14.10 -15.41
CA GLY A 143 -8.45 14.20 -15.82
C GLY A 143 -7.49 14.70 -14.73
N LEU A 144 -7.98 15.24 -13.61
CA LEU A 144 -7.11 15.79 -12.56
C LEU A 144 -6.30 14.67 -11.89
N LEU A 145 -6.95 13.58 -11.45
CA LEU A 145 -6.26 12.51 -10.75
C LEU A 145 -5.25 11.79 -11.66
N SER A 146 -5.58 11.57 -12.94
CA SER A 146 -4.66 10.90 -13.87
C SER A 146 -3.43 11.77 -14.16
N SER A 147 -3.59 13.08 -14.28
CA SER A 147 -2.48 14.04 -14.38
C SER A 147 -1.63 14.05 -13.11
N THR A 148 -2.25 14.16 -11.93
CA THR A 148 -1.56 14.12 -10.64
C THR A 148 -0.76 12.82 -10.48
N LEU A 149 -1.36 11.67 -10.81
CA LEU A 149 -0.73 10.36 -10.69
C LEU A 149 0.55 10.29 -11.54
N ARG A 150 0.49 10.75 -12.79
CA ARG A 150 1.68 10.79 -13.68
C ARG A 150 2.78 11.64 -13.07
N LYS A 151 2.47 12.86 -12.62
CA LYS A 151 3.46 13.75 -11.98
C LYS A 151 4.12 13.12 -10.76
N VAL A 152 3.35 12.44 -9.91
CA VAL A 152 3.89 11.76 -8.72
C VAL A 152 4.80 10.59 -9.12
N TYR A 153 4.43 9.82 -10.14
CA TYR A 153 5.25 8.72 -10.65
C TYR A 153 6.54 9.21 -11.31
N ASP A 154 6.44 10.22 -12.17
CA ASP A 154 7.58 10.84 -12.84
C ASP A 154 8.56 11.37 -11.78
N TYR A 155 8.06 12.04 -10.73
CA TYR A 155 8.88 12.50 -9.62
C TYR A 155 9.58 11.34 -8.89
N ASN A 156 8.86 10.26 -8.60
CA ASN A 156 9.41 9.08 -7.91
C ASN A 156 10.44 8.33 -8.76
N ASP A 157 10.38 8.43 -10.08
CA ASP A 157 11.35 7.79 -10.97
C ASP A 157 12.73 8.47 -10.94
N TYR A 158 12.81 9.76 -10.59
CA TYR A 158 14.09 10.45 -10.32
C TYR A 158 14.81 9.99 -9.04
N ILE A 159 14.12 9.28 -8.15
CA ILE A 159 14.73 8.76 -6.90
C ILE A 159 15.60 7.53 -7.22
N PRO A 160 16.84 7.42 -6.70
CA PRO A 160 17.72 6.28 -6.95
C PRO A 160 17.07 4.92 -6.67
N PHE A 161 17.53 3.89 -7.38
CA PHE A 161 17.07 2.52 -7.21
C PHE A 161 17.33 2.00 -5.79
N SER A 162 16.34 1.31 -5.21
CA SER A 162 16.49 0.54 -3.98
C SER A 162 15.50 -0.63 -3.97
N ILE A 163 15.82 -1.69 -3.20
CA ILE A 163 14.90 -2.82 -3.01
C ILE A 163 13.55 -2.34 -2.43
N GLY A 164 13.60 -1.39 -1.49
CA GLY A 164 12.41 -0.74 -0.95
C GLY A 164 11.58 -0.01 -2.02
N LYS A 165 12.22 0.56 -3.06
CA LYS A 165 11.53 1.17 -4.21
C LYS A 165 10.79 0.11 -5.05
N ILE A 166 11.35 -1.09 -5.26
CA ILE A 166 10.65 -2.18 -5.96
C ILE A 166 9.42 -2.60 -5.17
N TYR A 167 9.60 -2.90 -3.88
CA TYR A 167 8.52 -3.36 -3.03
C TYR A 167 7.37 -2.34 -2.96
N ASN A 168 7.69 -1.06 -2.76
CA ASN A 168 6.67 -0.01 -2.83
C ASN A 168 6.01 0.10 -4.21
N LYS A 169 6.80 0.13 -5.30
CA LYS A 169 6.30 0.38 -6.66
C LYS A 169 5.46 -0.75 -7.25
N TRP A 170 5.70 -2.00 -6.82
CA TRP A 170 5.10 -3.18 -7.45
C TRP A 170 4.23 -4.02 -6.50
N ILE A 171 4.54 -4.02 -5.20
CA ILE A 171 3.78 -4.80 -4.21
C ILE A 171 2.73 -3.90 -3.54
N LEU A 172 3.14 -2.80 -2.91
CA LEU A 172 2.21 -1.95 -2.18
C LEU A 172 1.31 -1.09 -3.08
N HIS A 173 1.81 -0.73 -4.27
CA HIS A 173 1.05 0.04 -5.25
C HIS A 173 0.91 -0.75 -6.56
N PRO A 174 -0.28 -0.76 -7.17
CA PRO A 174 -0.42 -1.28 -8.52
C PRO A 174 0.40 -0.43 -9.50
N PRO A 175 0.99 -1.06 -10.53
CA PRO A 175 1.67 -0.36 -11.61
C PRO A 175 0.82 0.80 -12.15
N MET A 176 1.47 1.92 -12.47
CA MET A 176 0.79 3.15 -12.93
C MET A 176 -0.21 2.89 -14.07
N PHE A 177 0.16 2.05 -15.05
CA PHE A 177 -0.71 1.75 -16.19
C PHE A 177 -2.02 1.06 -15.78
N ILE A 178 -2.00 0.22 -14.73
CA ILE A 178 -3.19 -0.44 -14.18
C ILE A 178 -4.10 0.62 -13.55
N ARG A 179 -3.54 1.48 -12.69
CA ARG A 179 -4.30 2.57 -12.05
C ARG A 179 -4.91 3.51 -13.09
N LEU A 180 -4.12 3.95 -14.09
CA LEU A 180 -4.60 4.80 -15.18
C LEU A 180 -5.70 4.13 -16.01
N TRP A 181 -5.62 2.83 -16.25
CA TRP A 181 -6.68 2.09 -16.94
C TRP A 181 -8.00 2.12 -16.17
N PHE A 182 -7.97 1.86 -14.86
CA PHE A 182 -9.16 1.95 -14.00
C PHE A 182 -9.72 3.38 -13.93
N ILE A 183 -8.84 4.38 -13.77
CA ILE A 183 -9.22 5.80 -13.74
C ILE A 183 -9.98 6.17 -15.02
N LYS A 184 -9.40 5.86 -16.19
CA LYS A 184 -10.03 6.16 -17.49
C LYS A 184 -11.38 5.46 -17.66
N LYS A 185 -11.50 4.20 -17.22
CA LYS A 185 -12.77 3.46 -17.25
C LYS A 185 -13.84 4.09 -16.37
N PHE A 186 -13.46 4.61 -15.20
CA PHE A 186 -14.39 5.28 -14.29
C PHE A 186 -14.82 6.66 -14.80
N GLU A 187 -13.87 7.46 -15.32
CA GLU A 187 -14.13 8.80 -15.87
C GLU A 187 -15.00 8.81 -17.14
N ASN A 188 -15.05 7.69 -17.88
CA ASN A 188 -15.92 7.54 -19.05
C ASN A 188 -17.36 7.13 -18.70
N LYS A 189 -17.62 6.71 -17.45
CA LYS A 189 -18.97 6.34 -16.96
C LYS A 189 -19.69 7.50 -16.26
N LYS A 190 -18.99 8.60 -16.00
CA LYS A 190 -19.54 9.87 -15.51
C LYS A 190 -19.92 10.74 -16.69
#